data_AF-A0A1Y2BY03-F1
#
_entry.id   AF-A0A1Y2BY03-F1
#
_cell.length_a   1.000
_cell.length_b   1.000
_cell.length_c   1.000
_cell.angle_alpha   90.00
_cell.angle_beta   90.00
_cell.angle_gamma   90.00
#
_symmetry.space_group_name_H-M   'P 1'
#
loop_
_entity.id
_entity.type
_entity.pdbx_description
1 polymer ?
#
loop_
_entity_poly.entity_id
_entity_poly.type
_entity_poly.pdbx_seq_one_letter_code
_entity_poly.pdbx_strand_id
1 'polypeptide(L)'
;MPTRGKTHRHRLAIETAVKYFKELYTDTECWKKVSTIDGIDISKKDLSRDLQSSYGASLLPTFRGDGIIENITVQEVASVLRGFGARKLWDPRFEQGKLLETLSETENLYLSSQKGNLIVRSRDFLTANVYTLENTADEAIVVSTSVVDSLAPPEGYWGNYVRAEAKALGWMLRQEGRNVAATYIVEVDVKGQIPQSLINIIQVQAPLCIKNVADAIQEHGTLPFVVLGLSQFSPSRRIIIKSEWIDPDNTNFTVKAAIPPGKSNFSIAFPVKGKYWPGASIEMKSHAGLLVQAHQVASMYLLDGVVGESTKCLVQLHFHTSEEASQNITIHVRPYAGISQRRLSSVIGVSSGEAIYEFNGVQVLDGSLSPVDSAIAFDESLFKKLGRH
;
A
#
# COMPACT_ATOMS: atom_id res chain seq x y z
N MET A 1 -10.85 -22.79 -8.41
CA MET A 1 -9.96 -23.41 -7.41
C MET A 1 -8.93 -22.38 -6.97
N PRO A 2 -8.76 -22.10 -5.67
CA PRO A 2 -7.74 -21.16 -5.22
C PRO A 2 -6.37 -21.79 -5.49
N THR A 3 -5.49 -21.04 -6.14
CA THR A 3 -4.09 -21.44 -6.34
C THR A 3 -3.47 -21.71 -4.98
N ARG A 4 -3.01 -22.95 -4.79
CA ARG A 4 -2.33 -23.43 -3.58
C ARG A 4 -1.01 -22.64 -3.45
N GLY A 5 -1.07 -21.47 -2.82
CA GLY A 5 0.08 -20.61 -2.59
C GLY A 5 1.19 -21.42 -1.91
N LYS A 6 2.44 -21.23 -2.33
CA LYS A 6 3.61 -21.87 -1.71
C LYS A 6 3.51 -21.69 -0.20
N THR A 7 3.50 -22.78 0.56
CA THR A 7 3.45 -22.75 2.01
C THR A 7 4.74 -22.12 2.52
N HIS A 8 4.65 -20.98 3.22
CA HIS A 8 5.78 -20.36 3.91
C HIS A 8 5.60 -20.51 5.42
N ARG A 9 6.70 -20.31 6.16
CA ARG A 9 6.80 -20.59 7.61
C ARG A 9 5.83 -19.80 8.52
N HIS A 10 5.31 -18.67 8.04
CA HIS A 10 4.42 -17.78 8.82
C HIS A 10 2.95 -17.89 8.42
N ARG A 11 2.62 -18.79 7.48
CA ARG A 11 1.27 -18.87 6.90
C ARG A 11 0.19 -19.10 7.94
N LEU A 12 0.41 -20.03 8.88
CA LEU A 12 -0.56 -20.32 9.93
C LEU A 12 -0.80 -19.11 10.84
N ALA A 13 0.25 -18.34 11.15
CA ALA A 13 0.14 -17.13 11.96
C ALA A 13 -0.71 -16.07 11.25
N ILE A 14 -0.47 -15.87 9.95
CA ILE A 14 -1.27 -14.96 9.11
C ILE A 14 -2.74 -15.41 9.05
N GLU A 15 -3.00 -16.68 8.71
CA GLU A 15 -4.37 -17.21 8.60
C GLU A 15 -5.13 -17.08 9.93
N THR A 16 -4.45 -17.34 11.05
CA THR A 16 -5.01 -17.17 12.39
C THR A 16 -5.32 -15.70 12.69
N ALA A 17 -4.39 -14.79 12.38
CA ALA A 17 -4.57 -13.36 12.61
C ALA A 17 -5.68 -12.76 11.75
N VAL A 18 -5.82 -13.17 10.49
CA VAL A 18 -6.92 -12.73 9.60
C VAL A 18 -8.25 -13.21 10.15
N LYS A 19 -8.35 -14.47 10.58
CA LYS A 19 -9.57 -15.01 11.19
C LYS A 19 -9.95 -14.22 12.44
N TYR A 20 -8.99 -14.02 13.34
CA TYR A 20 -9.20 -13.27 14.58
C TYR A 20 -9.59 -11.81 14.32
N PHE A 21 -8.96 -11.15 13.34
CA PHE A 21 -9.32 -9.80 12.93
C PHE A 21 -10.76 -9.73 12.39
N LYS A 22 -11.18 -10.69 11.55
CA LYS A 22 -12.56 -10.76 11.04
C LYS A 22 -13.57 -10.96 12.19
N GLU A 23 -13.25 -11.78 13.18
CA GLU A 23 -14.06 -11.93 14.40
C GLU A 23 -14.19 -10.59 15.17
N LEU A 24 -13.09 -9.89 15.42
CA LEU A 24 -13.10 -8.56 16.07
C LEU A 24 -13.89 -7.52 15.29
N TYR A 25 -13.78 -7.51 13.95
CA TYR A 25 -14.49 -6.58 13.09
C TYR A 25 -16.01 -6.78 13.15
N THR A 26 -16.46 -8.05 13.15
CA THR A 26 -17.88 -8.43 13.09
C THR A 26 -18.59 -8.41 14.43
N ASP A 27 -17.86 -8.60 15.54
CA ASP A 27 -18.41 -8.53 16.89
C ASP A 27 -18.70 -7.07 17.27
N THR A 28 -19.93 -6.62 17.03
CA THR A 28 -20.35 -5.24 17.33
C THR A 28 -20.69 -5.01 18.80
N GLU A 29 -20.92 -6.05 19.59
CA GLU A 29 -21.35 -5.95 20.99
C GLU A 29 -20.18 -5.77 21.95
N CYS A 30 -18.98 -6.24 21.59
CA CYS A 30 -17.81 -6.15 22.45
C CYS A 30 -17.17 -4.75 22.55
N TRP A 31 -17.61 -3.80 21.70
CA TRP A 31 -17.03 -2.46 21.59
C TRP A 31 -17.78 -1.44 22.45
N LYS A 32 -17.04 -0.73 23.29
CA LYS A 32 -17.54 0.44 24.03
C LYS A 32 -17.01 1.70 23.38
N LYS A 33 -17.90 2.59 22.95
CA LYS A 33 -17.53 3.90 22.42
C LYS A 33 -16.76 4.69 23.48
N VAL A 34 -15.66 5.29 23.06
CA VAL A 34 -14.77 6.13 23.88
C VAL A 34 -14.98 7.60 23.53
N SER A 35 -14.90 7.94 22.25
CA SER A 35 -14.98 9.32 21.76
C SER A 35 -15.20 9.36 20.25
N THR A 36 -15.45 10.56 19.72
CA THR A 36 -15.34 10.86 18.28
C THR A 36 -14.35 11.99 18.12
N ILE A 37 -13.33 11.82 17.28
CA ILE A 37 -12.28 12.83 17.04
C ILE A 37 -12.06 12.92 15.53
N ASP A 38 -12.15 14.12 14.96
CA ASP A 38 -11.94 14.39 13.53
C ASP A 38 -12.76 13.47 12.60
N GLY A 39 -14.00 13.17 12.99
CA GLY A 39 -14.89 12.28 12.24
C GLY A 39 -14.60 10.78 12.39
N ILE A 40 -13.63 10.40 13.24
CA ILE A 40 -13.32 9.01 13.57
C ILE A 40 -13.98 8.64 14.89
N ASP A 41 -14.85 7.64 14.85
CA ASP A 41 -15.42 7.02 16.03
C ASP A 41 -14.42 6.06 16.65
N ILE A 42 -14.03 6.34 17.89
CA ILE A 42 -13.07 5.55 18.65
C ILE A 42 -13.83 4.70 19.66
N SER A 43 -13.58 3.40 19.62
CA SER A 43 -14.13 2.42 20.55
C SER A 43 -13.03 1.55 21.13
N LYS A 44 -13.31 0.92 22.27
CA LYS A 44 -12.40 -0.03 22.91
C LYS A 44 -13.11 -1.30 23.35
N LYS A 45 -12.38 -2.41 23.32
CA LYS A 45 -12.74 -3.66 23.97
C LYS A 45 -11.82 -3.84 25.18
N ASP A 46 -12.41 -3.86 26.36
CA ASP A 46 -11.65 -4.08 27.59
C ASP A 46 -11.08 -5.51 27.60
N LEU A 47 -9.92 -5.69 28.23
CA LEU A 47 -9.32 -7.01 28.39
C LEU A 47 -10.22 -7.93 29.21
N SER A 48 -10.29 -9.21 28.83
CA SER A 48 -10.92 -10.21 29.70
C SER A 48 -10.13 -10.31 31.01
N ARG A 49 -10.83 -10.66 32.10
CA ARG A 49 -10.21 -10.85 33.41
C ARG A 49 -9.06 -11.87 33.37
N ASP A 50 -9.22 -12.93 32.58
CA ASP A 50 -8.20 -13.98 32.42
C ASP A 50 -6.95 -13.46 31.71
N LEU A 51 -7.10 -12.64 30.66
CA LEU A 51 -5.99 -12.02 29.96
C LEU A 51 -5.24 -11.00 30.81
N GLN A 52 -5.96 -10.22 31.64
CA GLN A 52 -5.34 -9.33 32.63
C GLN A 52 -4.46 -10.09 33.62
N SER A 53 -4.89 -11.27 34.06
CA SER A 53 -4.13 -12.08 35.01
C SER A 53 -2.87 -12.71 34.40
N SER A 54 -2.90 -13.06 33.11
CA SER A 54 -1.80 -13.76 32.43
C SER A 54 -0.74 -12.83 31.83
N TYR A 55 -1.14 -11.65 31.34
CA TYR A 55 -0.22 -10.70 30.70
C TYR A 55 0.12 -9.49 31.59
N GLY A 56 -0.57 -9.31 32.72
CA GLY A 56 -0.34 -8.17 33.61
C GLY A 56 -0.58 -6.81 32.92
N ALA A 57 0.11 -5.77 33.39
CA ALA A 57 -0.07 -4.39 32.91
C ALA A 57 0.51 -4.08 31.51
N SER A 58 1.08 -5.07 30.79
CA SER A 58 1.71 -4.84 29.48
C SER A 58 0.76 -5.00 28.29
N LEU A 59 -0.35 -5.71 28.47
CA LEU A 59 -1.37 -5.84 27.43
C LEU A 59 -2.30 -4.63 27.47
N LEU A 60 -2.50 -3.99 26.32
CA LEU A 60 -3.42 -2.86 26.20
C LEU A 60 -4.83 -3.35 25.86
N PRO A 61 -5.88 -2.61 26.23
CA PRO A 61 -7.20 -2.79 25.62
C PRO A 61 -7.09 -2.77 24.10
N THR A 62 -7.97 -3.52 23.44
CA THR A 62 -8.04 -3.47 21.98
C THR A 62 -8.77 -2.20 21.58
N PHE A 63 -8.19 -1.42 20.67
CA PHE A 63 -8.79 -0.19 20.16
C PHE A 63 -9.29 -0.37 18.74
N ARG A 64 -10.39 0.31 18.43
CA ARG A 64 -11.04 0.33 17.13
C ARG A 64 -11.33 1.77 16.73
N GLY A 65 -10.97 2.12 15.50
CA GLY A 65 -11.41 3.33 14.82
C GLY A 65 -12.35 2.98 13.68
N ASP A 66 -13.44 3.72 13.53
CA ASP A 66 -14.33 3.66 12.38
C ASP A 66 -14.48 5.06 11.79
N GLY A 67 -14.36 5.19 10.46
CA GLY A 67 -14.49 6.48 9.78
C GLY A 67 -14.68 6.34 8.28
N ILE A 68 -14.97 7.46 7.62
CA ILE A 68 -15.17 7.54 6.17
C ILE A 68 -14.04 8.34 5.55
N ILE A 69 -13.45 7.82 4.46
CA ILE A 69 -12.54 8.56 3.59
C ILE A 69 -13.31 8.92 2.32
N GLU A 70 -13.41 10.21 2.04
CA GLU A 70 -14.29 10.72 0.99
C GLU A 70 -13.66 10.67 -0.41
N ASN A 71 -14.49 10.46 -1.44
CA ASN A 71 -14.15 10.58 -2.86
C ASN A 71 -12.89 9.79 -3.27
N ILE A 72 -12.81 8.53 -2.83
CA ILE A 72 -11.67 7.66 -3.05
C ILE A 72 -12.12 6.21 -3.23
N THR A 73 -11.30 5.38 -3.89
CA THR A 73 -11.55 3.94 -3.96
C THR A 73 -10.79 3.15 -2.91
N VAL A 74 -11.31 1.97 -2.58
CA VAL A 74 -10.61 1.00 -1.72
C VAL A 74 -9.20 0.71 -2.24
N GLN A 75 -9.01 0.59 -3.56
CA GLN A 75 -7.70 0.31 -4.15
C GLN A 75 -6.69 1.44 -3.94
N GLU A 76 -7.15 2.70 -3.98
CA GLU A 76 -6.32 3.87 -3.71
C GLU A 76 -5.88 3.92 -2.24
N VAL A 77 -6.81 3.76 -1.29
CA VAL A 77 -6.48 3.70 0.15
C VAL A 77 -5.54 2.54 0.45
N ALA A 78 -5.88 1.35 -0.07
CA ALA A 78 -5.07 0.15 0.06
C ALA A 78 -3.63 0.32 -0.44
N SER A 79 -3.43 1.06 -1.53
CA SER A 79 -2.10 1.29 -2.06
C SER A 79 -1.19 2.09 -1.12
N VAL A 80 -1.75 3.07 -0.41
CA VAL A 80 -1.05 3.85 0.62
C VAL A 80 -0.68 2.96 1.82
N LEU A 81 -1.53 1.99 2.16
CA LEU A 81 -1.25 1.02 3.22
C LEU A 81 -0.19 -0.02 2.82
N ARG A 82 -0.20 -0.47 1.54
CA ARG A 82 0.77 -1.43 1.00
C ARG A 82 2.16 -0.84 0.78
N GLY A 83 2.22 0.40 0.30
CA GLY A 83 3.47 1.12 0.08
C GLY A 83 4.15 1.46 1.40
N PHE A 84 4.86 0.50 2.00
CA PHE A 84 5.27 0.54 3.41
C PHE A 84 6.02 1.82 3.81
N GLY A 85 6.82 2.40 2.92
CA GLY A 85 7.52 3.66 3.17
C GLY A 85 6.59 4.88 3.29
N ALA A 86 5.38 4.84 2.69
CA ALA A 86 4.35 5.86 2.85
C ALA A 86 3.81 5.94 4.28
N ARG A 87 4.07 4.93 5.12
CA ARG A 87 3.71 4.93 6.55
C ARG A 87 4.31 6.12 7.31
N LYS A 88 5.46 6.64 6.87
CA LYS A 88 6.07 7.86 7.43
C LYS A 88 5.23 9.12 7.18
N LEU A 89 4.32 9.10 6.20
CA LEU A 89 3.43 10.22 5.86
C LEU A 89 2.18 10.27 6.76
N TRP A 90 1.75 9.13 7.31
CA TRP A 90 0.44 9.03 8.00
C TRP A 90 0.47 8.41 9.41
N ASP A 91 1.46 7.61 9.78
CA ASP A 91 1.58 7.10 11.16
C ASP A 91 2.60 7.94 11.93
N PRO A 92 2.17 8.88 12.79
CA PRO A 92 3.08 9.76 13.53
C PRO A 92 3.98 9.00 14.52
N ARG A 93 3.68 7.74 14.80
CA ARG A 93 4.48 6.88 15.68
C ARG A 93 5.56 6.14 14.91
N PHE A 94 5.41 5.96 13.59
CA PHE A 94 6.35 5.21 12.77
C PHE A 94 7.68 5.94 12.64
N GLU A 95 8.76 5.24 12.93
CA GLU A 95 10.12 5.78 12.88
C GLU A 95 10.85 5.29 11.64
N GLN A 96 10.90 3.98 11.45
CA GLN A 96 11.55 3.35 10.30
C GLN A 96 11.00 1.95 10.05
N GLY A 97 11.33 1.41 8.88
CA GLY A 97 10.87 0.09 8.48
C GLY A 97 11.73 -0.54 7.39
N LYS A 98 11.74 -1.88 7.35
CA LYS A 98 12.48 -2.68 6.40
C LYS A 98 11.69 -3.92 5.99
N LEU A 99 11.55 -4.14 4.68
CA LEU A 99 11.12 -5.41 4.12
C LEU A 99 12.25 -6.42 4.31
N LEU A 100 11.99 -7.49 5.05
CA LEU A 100 12.93 -8.59 5.24
C LEU A 100 12.77 -9.64 4.15
N GLU A 101 11.53 -9.99 3.81
CA GLU A 101 11.22 -11.03 2.83
C GLU A 101 9.81 -10.88 2.26
N THR A 102 9.66 -11.14 0.96
CA THR A 102 8.37 -11.37 0.31
C THR A 102 7.99 -12.84 0.48
N LEU A 103 6.96 -13.13 1.27
CA LEU A 103 6.56 -14.50 1.62
C LEU A 103 5.66 -15.11 0.53
N SER A 104 4.79 -14.30 -0.07
CA SER A 104 3.94 -14.67 -1.21
C SER A 104 3.53 -13.41 -2.01
N GLU A 105 2.63 -13.55 -2.99
CA GLU A 105 2.11 -12.43 -3.79
C GLU A 105 1.42 -11.36 -2.94
N THR A 106 0.87 -11.75 -1.79
CA THR A 106 0.08 -10.89 -0.91
C THR A 106 0.66 -10.77 0.49
N GLU A 107 1.75 -11.48 0.79
CA GLU A 107 2.28 -11.64 2.14
C GLU A 107 3.74 -11.22 2.23
N ASN A 108 4.08 -10.46 3.27
CA ASN A 108 5.41 -9.89 3.48
C ASN A 108 5.85 -9.98 4.94
N LEU A 109 7.14 -10.14 5.15
CA LEU A 109 7.79 -10.04 6.46
C LEU A 109 8.45 -8.66 6.59
N TYR A 110 7.94 -7.84 7.51
CA TYR A 110 8.47 -6.51 7.79
C TYR A 110 9.03 -6.44 9.21
N LEU A 111 10.13 -5.69 9.34
CA LEU A 111 10.53 -5.12 10.61
C LEU A 111 10.21 -3.62 10.60
N SER A 112 9.51 -3.13 11.60
CA SER A 112 9.21 -1.70 11.78
C SER A 112 9.49 -1.26 13.19
N SER A 113 9.82 0.01 13.38
CA SER A 113 9.90 0.60 14.72
C SER A 113 8.96 1.79 14.89
N GLN A 114 8.61 2.00 16.14
CA GLN A 114 7.90 3.17 16.62
C GLN A 114 8.77 3.95 17.59
N LYS A 115 8.79 5.27 17.39
CA LYS A 115 9.61 6.17 18.18
C LYS A 115 9.09 6.23 19.60
N GLY A 116 9.98 5.99 20.56
CA GLY A 116 9.72 6.24 21.96
C GLY A 116 9.65 7.73 22.31
N ASN A 117 9.43 8.02 23.58
CA ASN A 117 9.58 9.35 24.14
C ASN A 117 10.54 9.30 25.36
N LEU A 118 10.69 10.43 26.07
CA LEU A 118 11.59 10.51 27.22
C LEU A 118 11.29 9.51 28.34
N ILE A 119 10.04 9.06 28.45
CA ILE A 119 9.58 8.15 29.52
C ILE A 119 9.57 6.71 29.01
N VAL A 120 9.37 6.51 27.71
CA VAL A 120 9.00 5.23 27.14
C VAL A 120 9.92 4.90 25.97
N ARG A 121 10.73 3.84 26.11
CA ARG A 121 11.69 3.41 25.08
C ARG A 121 11.04 3.16 23.71
N SER A 122 11.81 3.23 22.63
CA SER A 122 11.29 2.85 21.31
C SER A 122 10.93 1.36 21.24
N ARG A 123 9.94 1.03 20.41
CA ARG A 123 9.48 -0.35 20.18
C ARG A 123 9.78 -0.77 18.75
N ASP A 124 10.16 -2.03 18.55
CA ASP A 124 10.16 -2.64 17.22
C ASP A 124 9.14 -3.78 17.14
N PHE A 125 8.68 -4.04 15.92
CA PHE A 125 7.70 -5.07 15.59
C PHE A 125 8.23 -5.84 14.40
N LEU A 126 8.46 -7.14 14.59
CA LEU A 126 8.65 -8.10 13.51
C LEU A 126 7.28 -8.68 13.16
N THR A 127 6.77 -8.38 11.97
CA THR A 127 5.40 -8.74 11.56
C THR A 127 5.37 -9.49 10.25
N ALA A 128 4.55 -10.54 10.22
CA ALA A 128 4.02 -11.11 8.99
C ALA A 128 2.75 -10.34 8.62
N ASN A 129 2.67 -9.90 7.37
CA ASN A 129 1.65 -8.99 6.88
C ASN A 129 0.96 -9.64 5.70
N VAL A 130 -0.34 -9.46 5.57
CA VAL A 130 -1.14 -9.89 4.42
C VAL A 130 -2.01 -8.76 3.93
N TYR A 131 -2.20 -8.74 2.61
CA TYR A 131 -3.09 -7.85 1.92
C TYR A 131 -4.03 -8.66 1.02
N THR A 132 -5.33 -8.57 1.21
CA THR A 132 -6.31 -9.18 0.31
C THR A 132 -7.24 -8.13 -0.26
N LEU A 133 -7.50 -8.24 -1.57
CA LEU A 133 -8.65 -7.60 -2.21
C LEU A 133 -9.73 -8.65 -2.41
N GLU A 134 -10.91 -8.36 -1.92
CA GLU A 134 -12.11 -9.18 -2.06
C GLU A 134 -13.14 -8.41 -2.91
N ASN A 135 -14.23 -9.07 -3.32
CA ASN A 135 -15.41 -8.45 -3.96
C ASN A 135 -15.07 -7.42 -5.05
N THR A 136 -14.45 -7.85 -6.17
CA THR A 136 -14.13 -6.95 -7.30
C THR A 136 -13.27 -5.72 -6.96
N ALA A 137 -12.51 -5.78 -5.86
CA ALA A 137 -11.69 -4.69 -5.30
C ALA A 137 -12.49 -3.60 -4.55
N ASP A 138 -13.76 -3.87 -4.20
CA ASP A 138 -14.60 -3.03 -3.35
C ASP A 138 -14.38 -3.31 -1.85
N GLU A 139 -13.63 -4.35 -1.51
CA GLU A 139 -13.26 -4.67 -0.14
C GLU A 139 -11.77 -5.00 -0.05
N ALA A 140 -11.09 -4.48 0.96
CA ALA A 140 -9.70 -4.83 1.25
C ALA A 140 -9.50 -5.13 2.71
N ILE A 141 -8.67 -6.14 2.98
CA ILE A 141 -8.23 -6.49 4.33
C ILE A 141 -6.71 -6.40 4.35
N VAL A 142 -6.20 -5.64 5.31
CA VAL A 142 -4.76 -5.53 5.57
C VAL A 142 -4.52 -5.97 6.99
N VAL A 143 -3.78 -7.04 7.24
CA VAL A 143 -3.54 -7.54 8.60
C VAL A 143 -2.07 -7.79 8.83
N SER A 144 -1.57 -7.33 9.97
CA SER A 144 -0.24 -7.53 10.48
C SER A 144 -0.31 -8.28 11.80
N THR A 145 0.52 -9.31 11.96
CA THR A 145 0.69 -10.04 13.22
C THR A 145 2.17 -10.26 13.51
N SER A 146 2.54 -10.23 14.78
CA SER A 146 3.90 -10.52 15.19
C SER A 146 4.25 -11.99 15.01
N VAL A 147 5.50 -12.23 14.58
CA VAL A 147 6.06 -13.57 14.39
C VAL A 147 7.49 -13.61 14.93
N VAL A 148 8.01 -14.81 15.16
CA VAL A 148 9.42 -15.05 15.51
C VAL A 148 10.17 -15.50 14.26
N ASP A 149 11.30 -14.86 13.97
CA ASP A 149 12.09 -15.16 12.77
C ASP A 149 13.58 -14.92 12.99
N SER A 150 14.42 -15.76 12.39
CA SER A 150 15.88 -15.61 12.44
C SER A 150 16.39 -14.41 11.66
N LEU A 151 15.62 -13.87 10.70
CA LEU A 151 15.97 -12.66 9.96
C LEU A 151 15.93 -11.39 10.81
N ALA A 152 15.25 -11.41 11.96
CA ALA A 152 15.20 -10.30 12.91
C ALA A 152 15.08 -10.78 14.36
N PRO A 153 16.20 -11.26 14.94
CA PRO A 153 16.23 -11.66 16.33
C PRO A 153 15.81 -10.50 17.25
N PRO A 154 15.15 -10.78 18.39
CA PRO A 154 14.68 -9.74 19.32
C PRO A 154 15.79 -8.83 19.84
N GLU A 155 16.98 -9.38 20.06
CA GLU A 155 18.15 -8.65 20.49
C GLU A 155 19.03 -8.34 19.26
N GLY A 156 19.32 -7.05 19.04
CA GLY A 156 20.44 -6.66 18.18
C GLY A 156 20.12 -6.26 16.73
N TYR A 157 18.88 -6.35 16.25
CA TYR A 157 18.62 -5.90 14.86
C TYR A 157 18.88 -4.40 14.67
N TRP A 158 18.28 -3.57 15.54
CA TRP A 158 18.52 -2.13 15.57
C TRP A 158 19.15 -1.62 16.87
N GLY A 159 19.29 -2.48 17.88
CA GLY A 159 19.80 -2.13 19.21
C GLY A 159 18.89 -1.15 19.96
N ASN A 160 18.77 -1.27 21.28
CA ASN A 160 18.00 -0.35 22.15
C ASN A 160 16.47 -0.25 21.90
N TYR A 161 15.85 -1.19 21.18
CA TYR A 161 14.39 -1.31 21.07
C TYR A 161 13.83 -2.38 22.00
N VAL A 162 12.60 -2.19 22.48
CA VAL A 162 11.81 -3.24 23.12
C VAL A 162 10.96 -3.93 22.04
N ARG A 163 11.09 -5.25 21.85
CA ARG A 163 10.27 -6.01 20.91
C ARG A 163 8.83 -6.07 21.41
N ALA A 164 7.95 -5.34 20.74
CA ALA A 164 6.51 -5.40 20.97
C ALA A 164 5.86 -6.47 20.09
N GLU A 165 4.68 -6.91 20.51
CA GLU A 165 3.90 -7.92 19.81
C GLU A 165 2.56 -7.35 19.36
N ALA A 166 2.28 -7.44 18.06
CA ALA A 166 0.95 -7.21 17.51
C ALA A 166 0.21 -8.54 17.43
N LYS A 167 -0.88 -8.69 18.18
CA LYS A 167 -1.77 -9.85 18.05
C LYS A 167 -2.65 -9.70 16.81
N ALA A 168 -3.19 -8.51 16.62
CA ALA A 168 -3.86 -8.10 15.40
C ALA A 168 -3.72 -6.58 15.24
N LEU A 169 -3.10 -6.17 14.14
CA LEU A 169 -3.13 -4.80 13.67
C LEU A 169 -3.68 -4.85 12.26
N GLY A 170 -4.90 -4.34 12.04
CA GLY A 170 -5.54 -4.56 10.76
C GLY A 170 -6.58 -3.54 10.35
N TRP A 171 -6.79 -3.48 9.04
CA TRP A 171 -7.70 -2.61 8.34
C TRP A 171 -8.75 -3.44 7.62
N MET A 172 -10.00 -3.00 7.71
CA MET A 172 -11.09 -3.40 6.83
C MET A 172 -11.52 -2.15 6.06
N LEU A 173 -11.42 -2.21 4.74
CA LEU A 173 -11.82 -1.14 3.83
C LEU A 173 -13.00 -1.63 3.00
N ARG A 174 -14.07 -0.84 2.91
CA ARG A 174 -15.25 -1.16 2.12
C ARG A 174 -15.70 0.04 1.31
N GLN A 175 -15.97 -0.19 0.04
CA GLN A 175 -16.48 0.85 -0.85
C GLN A 175 -17.92 1.21 -0.46
N GLU A 176 -18.20 2.50 -0.28
CA GLU A 176 -19.51 3.07 0.01
C GLU A 176 -19.80 4.22 -0.96
N GLY A 177 -20.40 3.88 -2.10
CA GLY A 177 -20.57 4.83 -3.21
C GLY A 177 -19.22 5.37 -3.66
N ARG A 178 -19.00 6.68 -3.55
CA ARG A 178 -17.73 7.34 -3.89
C ARG A 178 -16.72 7.37 -2.75
N ASN A 179 -17.09 6.88 -1.57
CA ASN A 179 -16.28 6.95 -0.36
C ASN A 179 -15.79 5.55 0.05
N VAL A 180 -14.87 5.49 0.99
CA VAL A 180 -14.42 4.26 1.62
C VAL A 180 -14.74 4.31 3.11
N ALA A 181 -15.54 3.36 3.58
CA ALA A 181 -15.63 3.07 5.00
C ALA A 181 -14.38 2.31 5.44
N ALA A 182 -13.69 2.85 6.44
CA ALA A 182 -12.46 2.29 6.97
C ALA A 182 -12.65 1.96 8.46
N THR A 183 -12.36 0.71 8.80
CA THR A 183 -12.22 0.26 10.19
C THR A 183 -10.77 -0.13 10.45
N TYR A 184 -10.17 0.41 11.50
CA TYR A 184 -8.82 0.07 11.92
C TYR A 184 -8.82 -0.46 13.36
N ILE A 185 -8.31 -1.69 13.56
CA ILE A 185 -8.29 -2.36 14.86
C ILE A 185 -6.84 -2.64 15.27
N VAL A 186 -6.52 -2.34 16.53
CA VAL A 186 -5.16 -2.49 17.08
C VAL A 186 -5.24 -3.20 18.42
N GLU A 187 -4.65 -4.40 18.46
CA GLU A 187 -4.37 -5.18 19.68
C GLU A 187 -2.86 -5.46 19.76
N VAL A 188 -2.21 -4.81 20.71
CA VAL A 188 -0.76 -4.89 20.89
C VAL A 188 -0.39 -5.13 22.36
N ASP A 189 0.63 -5.95 22.57
CA ASP A 189 1.38 -6.05 23.80
C ASP A 189 2.71 -5.30 23.60
N VAL A 190 2.80 -4.10 24.16
CA VAL A 190 3.99 -3.25 23.94
C VAL A 190 5.18 -3.64 24.84
N LYS A 191 4.99 -4.69 25.66
CA LYS A 191 5.93 -5.27 26.62
C LYS A 191 6.48 -4.26 27.65
N GLY A 192 6.97 -4.81 28.76
CA GLY A 192 7.52 -4.03 29.88
C GLY A 192 6.47 -3.26 30.67
N GLN A 193 6.92 -2.31 31.48
CA GLN A 193 6.04 -1.45 32.28
C GLN A 193 5.51 -0.30 31.41
N ILE A 194 4.18 -0.14 31.37
CA ILE A 194 3.52 0.85 30.52
C ILE A 194 2.92 1.95 31.41
N PRO A 195 3.41 3.20 31.30
CA PRO A 195 2.75 4.32 31.94
C PRO A 195 1.37 4.57 31.32
N GLN A 196 0.40 4.98 32.14
CA GLN A 196 -0.96 5.32 31.66
C GLN A 196 -0.97 6.38 30.55
N SER A 197 0.00 7.29 30.54
CA SER A 197 0.15 8.29 29.48
C SER A 197 0.40 7.67 28.10
N LEU A 198 1.16 6.57 28.01
CA LEU A 198 1.36 5.86 26.74
C LEU A 198 0.08 5.17 26.28
N ILE A 199 -0.69 4.60 27.20
CA ILE A 199 -1.98 3.97 26.90
C ILE A 199 -2.91 5.00 26.26
N ASN A 200 -3.00 6.20 26.85
CA ASN A 200 -3.84 7.27 26.34
C ASN A 200 -3.39 7.75 24.95
N ILE A 201 -2.08 7.80 24.68
CA ILE A 201 -1.55 8.12 23.34
C ILE A 201 -1.97 7.05 22.33
N ILE A 202 -1.79 5.77 22.66
CA ILE A 202 -2.12 4.67 21.74
C ILE A 202 -3.64 4.60 21.49
N GLN A 203 -4.44 4.80 22.54
CA GLN A 203 -5.91 4.85 22.48
C GLN A 203 -6.42 5.87 21.46
N VAL A 204 -5.73 7.00 21.30
CA VAL A 204 -6.15 8.09 20.42
C VAL A 204 -5.44 8.02 19.07
N GLN A 205 -4.10 7.94 19.06
CA GLN A 205 -3.32 8.04 17.83
C GLN A 205 -3.44 6.81 16.92
N ALA A 206 -3.65 5.61 17.49
CA ALA A 206 -3.77 4.43 16.65
C ALA A 206 -5.06 4.49 15.80
N PRO A 207 -6.26 4.68 16.39
CA PRO A 207 -7.50 4.82 15.61
C PRO A 207 -7.48 5.99 14.60
N LEU A 208 -6.85 7.12 14.98
CA LEU A 208 -6.73 8.29 14.09
C LEU A 208 -5.85 8.07 12.84
N CYS A 209 -5.18 6.92 12.71
CA CYS A 209 -4.48 6.59 11.47
C CYS A 209 -5.42 6.64 10.24
N ILE A 210 -6.73 6.40 10.40
CA ILE A 210 -7.71 6.55 9.30
C ILE A 210 -7.71 7.99 8.78
N LYS A 211 -7.85 8.97 9.68
CA LYS A 211 -7.81 10.39 9.34
C LYS A 211 -6.46 10.79 8.77
N ASN A 212 -5.36 10.32 9.36
CA ASN A 212 -4.03 10.67 8.87
C ASN A 212 -3.76 10.09 7.47
N VAL A 213 -4.29 8.91 7.13
CA VAL A 213 -4.22 8.38 5.76
C VAL A 213 -5.01 9.26 4.80
N ALA A 214 -6.22 9.68 5.19
CA ALA A 214 -7.01 10.62 4.40
C ALA A 214 -6.26 11.94 4.17
N ASP A 215 -5.63 12.48 5.21
CA ASP A 215 -4.85 13.72 5.14
C ASP A 215 -3.60 13.56 4.26
N ALA A 216 -2.87 12.47 4.42
CA ALA A 216 -1.70 12.19 3.58
C ALA A 216 -2.08 12.09 2.10
N ILE A 217 -3.23 11.49 1.79
CA ILE A 217 -3.76 11.44 0.42
C ILE A 217 -4.22 12.82 -0.05
N GLN A 218 -4.85 13.60 0.82
CA GLN A 218 -5.27 14.96 0.47
C GLN A 218 -4.08 15.87 0.19
N GLU A 219 -3.02 15.77 0.99
CA GLU A 219 -1.81 16.59 0.92
C GLU A 219 -0.90 16.17 -0.25
N HIS A 220 -0.64 14.87 -0.39
CA HIS A 220 0.35 14.36 -1.33
C HIS A 220 -0.26 13.80 -2.62
N GLY A 221 -1.59 13.67 -2.68
CA GLY A 221 -2.29 12.89 -3.69
C GLY A 221 -2.32 11.40 -3.34
N THR A 222 -3.03 10.61 -4.14
CA THR A 222 -2.79 9.16 -4.13
C THR A 222 -1.33 8.94 -4.58
N LEU A 223 -0.72 7.82 -4.20
CA LEU A 223 0.65 7.47 -4.64
C LEU A 223 0.51 6.57 -5.87
N PRO A 224 1.46 6.51 -6.83
CA PRO A 224 1.40 5.54 -7.90
C PRO A 224 1.36 4.12 -7.33
N PHE A 225 0.54 3.25 -7.93
CA PHE A 225 0.33 1.91 -7.37
C PHE A 225 0.11 0.85 -8.45
N VAL A 226 0.47 -0.39 -8.13
CA VAL A 226 0.12 -1.54 -8.97
C VAL A 226 -1.36 -1.85 -8.80
N VAL A 227 -2.10 -1.87 -9.91
CA VAL A 227 -3.50 -2.27 -9.96
C VAL A 227 -3.59 -3.79 -9.80
N LEU A 228 -4.38 -4.23 -8.82
CA LEU A 228 -4.51 -5.64 -8.44
C LEU A 228 -5.97 -6.11 -8.53
N GLY A 229 -6.18 -7.42 -8.70
CA GLY A 229 -7.51 -8.03 -8.58
C GLY A 229 -8.48 -7.77 -9.72
N LEU A 230 -8.08 -6.97 -10.72
CA LEU A 230 -8.92 -6.60 -11.86
C LEU A 230 -8.40 -7.24 -13.13
N SER A 231 -9.08 -8.28 -13.62
CA SER A 231 -8.61 -9.09 -14.74
C SER A 231 -8.40 -8.29 -16.02
N GLN A 232 -9.15 -7.20 -16.24
CA GLN A 232 -8.96 -6.32 -17.38
C GLN A 232 -7.65 -5.51 -17.35
N PHE A 233 -7.05 -5.31 -16.17
CA PHE A 233 -5.87 -4.45 -15.97
C PHE A 233 -4.66 -5.15 -15.37
N SER A 234 -4.87 -6.34 -14.80
CA SER A 234 -3.81 -7.24 -14.35
C SER A 234 -4.12 -8.67 -14.79
N PRO A 235 -4.08 -8.97 -16.11
CA PRO A 235 -4.38 -10.31 -16.62
C PRO A 235 -3.46 -11.41 -16.09
N SER A 236 -2.20 -11.09 -15.78
CA SER A 236 -1.23 -12.11 -15.38
C SER A 236 -1.12 -12.25 -13.86
N ARG A 237 -1.85 -13.22 -13.31
CA ARG A 237 -1.60 -13.78 -11.96
C ARG A 237 -0.22 -14.44 -11.80
N ARG A 238 0.64 -14.39 -12.82
CA ARG A 238 1.96 -15.01 -12.80
C ARG A 238 3.07 -14.03 -12.39
N ILE A 239 2.82 -12.72 -12.40
CA ILE A 239 3.81 -11.73 -11.95
C ILE A 239 3.82 -11.71 -10.44
N ILE A 240 4.99 -11.84 -9.86
CA ILE A 240 5.18 -11.77 -8.41
C ILE A 240 5.69 -10.37 -8.08
N ILE A 241 4.82 -9.51 -7.55
CA ILE A 241 5.23 -8.23 -6.98
C ILE A 241 5.96 -8.53 -5.66
N LYS A 242 7.27 -8.28 -5.66
CA LYS A 242 8.14 -8.52 -4.49
C LYS A 242 8.04 -7.41 -3.47
N SER A 243 8.01 -6.17 -3.94
CA SER A 243 7.92 -5.02 -3.03
C SER A 243 7.35 -3.81 -3.72
N GLU A 244 6.58 -3.04 -2.96
CA GLU A 244 6.19 -1.67 -3.28
C GLU A 244 6.77 -0.77 -2.19
N TRP A 245 7.59 0.19 -2.59
CA TRP A 245 8.22 1.13 -1.67
C TRP A 245 7.99 2.55 -2.13
N ILE A 246 7.63 3.42 -1.19
CA ILE A 246 7.52 4.86 -1.40
C ILE A 246 8.62 5.49 -0.58
N ASP A 247 9.55 6.17 -1.24
CA ASP A 247 10.48 7.04 -0.56
C ASP A 247 9.72 8.30 -0.11
N PRO A 248 9.57 8.53 1.20
CA PRO A 248 8.74 9.62 1.71
C PRO A 248 9.36 11.01 1.46
N ASP A 249 10.67 11.09 1.25
CA ASP A 249 11.37 12.37 1.18
C ASP A 249 11.33 12.93 -0.25
N ASN A 250 11.56 12.07 -1.25
CA ASN A 250 11.51 12.45 -2.67
C ASN A 250 10.27 11.94 -3.40
N THR A 251 9.37 11.22 -2.72
CA THR A 251 8.18 10.58 -3.33
C THR A 251 8.56 9.72 -4.54
N ASN A 252 9.65 8.96 -4.49
CA ASN A 252 9.93 7.97 -5.52
C ASN A 252 9.18 6.67 -5.19
N PHE A 253 8.35 6.21 -6.10
CA PHE A 253 7.71 4.90 -5.99
C PHE A 253 8.62 3.85 -6.66
N THR A 254 8.87 2.74 -5.96
CA THR A 254 9.69 1.65 -6.48
C THR A 254 8.93 0.34 -6.37
N VAL A 255 8.79 -0.35 -7.50
CA VAL A 255 8.24 -1.70 -7.58
C VAL A 255 9.38 -2.66 -7.93
N LYS A 256 9.51 -3.73 -7.14
CA LYS A 256 10.33 -4.88 -7.55
C LYS A 256 9.40 -6.01 -7.90
N ALA A 257 9.64 -6.66 -9.04
CA ALA A 257 8.82 -7.77 -9.50
C ALA A 257 9.67 -8.90 -10.07
N ALA A 258 9.15 -10.13 -10.02
CA ALA A 258 9.65 -11.24 -10.83
C ALA A 258 8.68 -11.50 -11.99
N ILE A 259 9.24 -11.44 -13.19
CA ILE A 259 8.58 -11.70 -14.45
C ILE A 259 8.81 -13.18 -14.81
N PRO A 260 7.77 -14.01 -14.87
CA PRO A 260 7.90 -15.41 -15.22
C PRO A 260 8.17 -15.60 -16.73
N PRO A 261 8.65 -16.78 -17.15
CA PRO A 261 8.74 -17.16 -18.55
C PRO A 261 7.44 -16.94 -19.33
N GLY A 262 7.57 -16.52 -20.59
CA GLY A 262 6.45 -16.31 -21.51
C GLY A 262 5.87 -14.90 -21.45
N LYS A 263 4.55 -14.77 -21.64
CA LYS A 263 3.85 -13.49 -21.65
C LYS A 263 3.24 -13.18 -20.28
N SER A 264 3.41 -11.95 -19.82
CA SER A 264 2.81 -11.46 -18.59
C SER A 264 2.55 -9.96 -18.66
N ASN A 265 1.68 -9.43 -17.81
CA ASN A 265 1.40 -8.00 -17.76
C ASN A 265 0.84 -7.57 -16.40
N PHE A 266 0.98 -6.29 -16.09
CA PHE A 266 0.29 -5.61 -15.00
C PHE A 266 0.17 -4.13 -15.31
N SER A 267 -0.65 -3.41 -14.54
CA SER A 267 -0.83 -1.97 -14.73
C SER A 267 -0.38 -1.17 -13.51
N ILE A 268 0.16 0.01 -13.78
CA ILE A 268 0.47 1.04 -12.77
C ILE A 268 -0.50 2.19 -12.95
N ALA A 269 -1.24 2.50 -11.90
CA ALA A 269 -2.14 3.65 -11.83
C ALA A 269 -1.37 4.90 -11.40
N PHE A 270 -1.70 6.02 -12.02
CA PHE A 270 -1.11 7.33 -11.80
C PHE A 270 -2.17 8.33 -11.30
N PRO A 271 -1.99 8.82 -10.06
CA PRO A 271 -2.78 9.89 -9.47
C PRO A 271 -2.82 11.17 -10.32
N VAL A 272 -3.91 11.92 -10.25
CA VAL A 272 -4.08 13.26 -10.87
C VAL A 272 -3.60 14.40 -10.02
N LYS A 273 -3.52 14.16 -8.71
CA LYS A 273 -3.16 15.14 -7.69
C LYS A 273 -1.81 14.74 -7.13
N GLY A 274 -0.99 15.74 -6.82
CA GLY A 274 0.33 15.52 -6.23
C GLY A 274 1.46 15.60 -7.24
N LYS A 275 2.66 15.20 -6.80
CA LYS A 275 3.93 15.47 -7.50
C LYS A 275 4.11 14.67 -8.81
N TYR A 276 3.28 13.66 -9.05
CA TYR A 276 3.39 12.75 -10.20
C TYR A 276 2.61 13.24 -11.43
N TRP A 277 1.79 14.27 -11.30
CA TRP A 277 0.98 14.80 -12.40
C TRP A 277 1.09 16.33 -12.54
N PRO A 278 1.18 16.87 -13.78
CA PRO A 278 1.54 16.17 -15.01
C PRO A 278 3.08 15.93 -15.07
N GLY A 279 3.52 14.73 -15.46
CA GLY A 279 4.93 14.50 -15.81
C GLY A 279 5.76 13.54 -14.94
N ALA A 280 5.14 12.54 -14.28
CA ALA A 280 5.92 11.45 -13.70
C ALA A 280 6.71 10.69 -14.78
N SER A 281 7.89 10.19 -14.39
CA SER A 281 8.71 9.31 -15.23
C SER A 281 8.73 7.89 -14.70
N ILE A 282 8.57 6.91 -15.59
CA ILE A 282 8.86 5.50 -15.28
C ILE A 282 10.29 5.21 -15.74
N GLU A 283 11.08 4.59 -14.88
CA GLU A 283 12.38 4.00 -15.22
C GLU A 283 12.32 2.54 -14.85
N MET A 284 12.75 1.66 -15.76
CA MET A 284 12.81 0.24 -15.49
C MET A 284 14.25 -0.25 -15.62
N LYS A 285 14.65 -1.16 -14.73
CA LYS A 285 15.90 -1.90 -14.78
C LYS A 285 15.55 -3.37 -14.96
N SER A 286 16.06 -3.99 -16.02
CA SER A 286 15.81 -5.39 -16.36
C SER A 286 17.09 -6.08 -16.84
N HIS A 287 17.03 -7.40 -16.96
CA HIS A 287 18.08 -8.17 -17.62
C HIS A 287 17.91 -8.15 -19.15
N ALA A 288 18.97 -8.51 -19.88
CA ALA A 288 18.90 -8.66 -21.34
C ALA A 288 17.85 -9.73 -21.74
N GLY A 289 17.25 -9.58 -22.93
CA GLY A 289 16.27 -10.53 -23.45
C GLY A 289 14.83 -10.37 -22.93
N LEU A 290 14.53 -9.27 -22.23
CA LEU A 290 13.16 -8.91 -21.84
C LEU A 290 12.55 -7.92 -22.84
N LEU A 291 11.50 -8.32 -23.54
CA LEU A 291 10.68 -7.41 -24.35
C LEU A 291 9.63 -6.76 -23.44
N VAL A 292 9.52 -5.43 -23.49
CA VAL A 292 8.53 -4.69 -22.69
C VAL A 292 7.76 -3.69 -23.54
N GLN A 293 6.44 -3.83 -23.59
CA GLN A 293 5.54 -2.90 -24.27
C GLN A 293 4.72 -2.15 -23.22
N ALA A 294 4.62 -0.83 -23.35
CA ALA A 294 3.86 0.01 -22.45
C ALA A 294 2.69 0.65 -23.21
N HIS A 295 1.49 0.53 -22.66
CA HIS A 295 0.28 1.10 -23.25
C HIS A 295 -0.43 1.98 -22.24
N GLN A 296 -0.69 3.23 -22.60
CA GLN A 296 -1.57 4.06 -21.79
C GLN A 296 -3.03 3.65 -22.07
N VAL A 297 -3.76 3.32 -21.01
CA VAL A 297 -5.20 3.09 -21.10
C VAL A 297 -5.89 4.44 -21.21
N ALA A 298 -6.39 4.77 -22.40
CA ALA A 298 -7.00 6.06 -22.70
C ALA A 298 -8.50 6.13 -22.35
N SER A 299 -9.17 5.01 -22.10
CA SER A 299 -10.61 4.97 -21.87
C SER A 299 -10.95 5.15 -20.39
N MET A 300 -11.52 6.31 -20.04
CA MET A 300 -12.08 6.56 -18.71
C MET A 300 -13.21 5.58 -18.34
N TYR A 301 -13.93 5.04 -19.32
CA TYR A 301 -15.00 4.05 -19.07
C TYR A 301 -14.44 2.73 -18.53
N LEU A 302 -13.21 2.36 -18.92
CA LEU A 302 -12.57 1.17 -18.38
C LEU A 302 -12.09 1.40 -16.93
N LEU A 303 -11.81 2.65 -16.56
CA LEU A 303 -11.30 3.05 -15.25
C LEU A 303 -12.42 3.28 -14.20
N ASP A 304 -13.67 3.39 -14.65
CA ASP A 304 -14.83 3.62 -13.78
C ASP A 304 -15.03 2.46 -12.80
N GLY A 305 -15.21 2.79 -11.51
CA GLY A 305 -15.29 1.82 -10.41
C GLY A 305 -13.97 1.08 -10.08
N VAL A 306 -12.92 1.27 -10.88
CA VAL A 306 -11.61 0.63 -10.68
C VAL A 306 -10.65 1.55 -9.96
N VAL A 307 -10.63 2.82 -10.37
CA VAL A 307 -9.85 3.88 -9.74
C VAL A 307 -10.73 5.11 -9.56
N GLY A 308 -10.48 5.88 -8.50
CA GLY A 308 -11.28 7.06 -8.20
C GLY A 308 -11.10 8.16 -9.25
N GLU A 309 -11.90 9.22 -9.16
CA GLU A 309 -11.74 10.42 -9.99
C GLU A 309 -10.33 11.04 -9.83
N SER A 310 -9.65 10.70 -8.74
CA SER A 310 -8.25 11.02 -8.42
C SER A 310 -7.19 10.27 -9.24
N THR A 311 -7.57 9.37 -10.16
CA THR A 311 -6.64 8.66 -11.05
C THR A 311 -7.06 8.85 -12.52
N LYS A 312 -6.19 9.39 -13.37
CA LYS A 312 -6.49 9.64 -14.81
C LYS A 312 -5.59 8.91 -15.78
N CYS A 313 -4.50 8.33 -15.31
CA CYS A 313 -3.59 7.60 -16.18
C CYS A 313 -3.35 6.22 -15.61
N LEU A 314 -3.50 5.22 -16.46
CA LEU A 314 -3.17 3.85 -16.18
C LEU A 314 -2.23 3.39 -17.28
N VAL A 315 -1.05 2.91 -16.90
CA VAL A 315 -0.06 2.38 -17.83
C VAL A 315 -0.02 0.87 -17.67
N GLN A 316 -0.41 0.16 -18.71
CA GLN A 316 -0.29 -1.29 -18.78
C GLN A 316 1.07 -1.66 -19.35
N LEU A 317 1.82 -2.45 -18.59
CA LEU A 317 3.13 -2.97 -18.98
C LEU A 317 2.94 -4.44 -19.37
N HIS A 318 3.29 -4.78 -20.62
CA HIS A 318 3.32 -6.13 -21.15
C HIS A 318 4.75 -6.59 -21.28
N PHE A 319 5.04 -7.76 -20.73
CA PHE A 319 6.35 -8.36 -20.70
C PHE A 319 6.33 -9.66 -21.51
N HIS A 320 7.38 -9.86 -22.29
CA HIS A 320 7.64 -11.13 -22.93
C HIS A 320 9.11 -11.52 -22.75
N THR A 321 9.34 -12.71 -22.22
CA THR A 321 10.68 -13.29 -22.12
C THR A 321 10.66 -14.73 -22.63
N SER A 322 11.67 -15.07 -23.43
CA SER A 322 11.94 -16.44 -23.88
C SER A 322 12.81 -17.23 -22.91
N GLU A 323 13.28 -16.60 -21.82
CA GLU A 323 14.09 -17.26 -20.80
C GLU A 323 13.31 -18.36 -20.08
N GLU A 324 13.99 -19.43 -19.68
CA GLU A 324 13.42 -20.53 -18.91
C GLU A 324 13.21 -20.17 -17.43
N ALA A 325 13.95 -19.18 -16.92
CA ALA A 325 13.87 -18.71 -15.55
C ALA A 325 13.12 -17.37 -15.42
N SER A 326 12.54 -17.13 -14.24
CA SER A 326 11.93 -15.82 -13.96
C SER A 326 12.98 -14.72 -13.89
N GLN A 327 12.72 -13.60 -14.55
CA GLN A 327 13.59 -12.42 -14.53
C GLN A 327 13.16 -11.43 -13.45
N ASN A 328 14.12 -10.87 -12.72
CA ASN A 328 13.85 -9.80 -11.76
C ASN A 328 13.89 -8.44 -12.45
N ILE A 329 12.90 -7.59 -12.17
CA ILE A 329 12.88 -6.21 -12.62
C ILE A 329 12.72 -5.27 -11.44
N THR A 330 13.22 -4.04 -11.61
CA THR A 330 12.93 -2.91 -10.72
C THR A 330 12.37 -1.77 -11.54
N ILE A 331 11.22 -1.26 -11.15
CA ILE A 331 10.58 -0.10 -11.76
C ILE A 331 10.61 1.04 -10.74
N HIS A 332 11.10 2.20 -11.16
CA HIS A 332 11.08 3.44 -10.42
C HIS A 332 10.10 4.40 -11.11
N VAL A 333 9.13 4.91 -10.36
CA VAL A 333 8.28 6.01 -10.77
C VAL A 333 8.73 7.24 -10.01
N ARG A 334 9.20 8.26 -10.73
CA ARG A 334 9.68 9.52 -10.15
C ARG A 334 8.70 10.66 -10.42
N PRO A 335 8.52 11.58 -9.46
CA PRO A 335 7.76 12.79 -9.68
C PRO A 335 8.47 13.76 -10.64
N TYR A 336 7.71 14.73 -11.16
CA TYR A 336 8.23 15.72 -12.10
C TYR A 336 9.16 16.74 -11.42
N ALA A 337 10.32 17.02 -12.04
CA ALA A 337 11.34 17.93 -11.49
C ALA A 337 11.38 19.34 -12.11
N GLY A 338 10.32 19.78 -12.81
CA GLY A 338 10.15 21.21 -13.16
C GLY A 338 10.72 21.68 -14.50
N ILE A 339 10.66 20.88 -15.57
CA ILE A 339 10.89 21.41 -16.93
C ILE A 339 9.71 22.33 -17.33
N SER A 340 9.91 23.35 -18.17
CA SER A 340 8.82 24.27 -18.56
C SER A 340 7.71 23.53 -19.34
N GLN A 341 6.43 23.86 -19.09
CA GLN A 341 5.24 23.32 -19.79
C GLN A 341 5.31 23.33 -21.33
N ARG A 342 6.21 24.10 -21.94
CA ARG A 342 6.41 24.18 -23.40
C ARG A 342 7.18 22.99 -24.02
N ARG A 343 7.59 22.00 -23.25
CA ARG A 343 8.21 20.75 -23.73
C ARG A 343 7.48 19.53 -23.15
N LEU A 344 6.16 19.47 -23.37
CA LEU A 344 5.22 18.48 -22.82
C LEU A 344 5.39 17.06 -23.42
N SER A 345 6.63 16.64 -23.61
CA SER A 345 6.99 15.55 -24.49
C SER A 345 8.23 14.80 -23.93
N SER A 346 8.19 14.30 -22.69
CA SER A 346 9.10 13.28 -22.09
C SER A 346 8.91 13.21 -20.56
N VAL A 347 9.08 12.08 -19.84
CA VAL A 347 10.15 11.08 -19.92
C VAL A 347 9.66 9.74 -19.33
N ILE A 348 9.60 8.62 -20.06
CA ILE A 348 9.88 7.29 -19.46
C ILE A 348 11.32 6.99 -19.84
N GLY A 349 12.23 7.13 -18.88
CA GLY A 349 13.66 6.95 -19.12
C GLY A 349 14.09 5.63 -18.52
N VAL A 350 14.48 4.65 -19.32
CA VAL A 350 14.88 3.31 -18.88
C VAL A 350 16.41 3.21 -18.93
N SER A 351 17.06 2.83 -17.82
CA SER A 351 18.49 2.59 -17.79
C SER A 351 18.80 1.08 -17.74
N SER A 352 19.41 0.59 -18.82
CA SER A 352 20.10 -0.70 -19.00
C SER A 352 19.29 -1.98 -19.32
N GLY A 353 19.86 -2.73 -20.29
CA GLY A 353 19.37 -3.98 -20.91
C GLY A 353 18.91 -3.76 -22.35
N GLU A 354 19.38 -4.57 -23.32
CA GLU A 354 18.84 -4.62 -24.70
C GLU A 354 17.38 -5.08 -24.68
N ALA A 355 16.47 -4.18 -24.31
CA ALA A 355 15.04 -4.40 -24.29
C ALA A 355 14.42 -3.54 -25.40
N ILE A 356 13.56 -4.15 -26.21
CA ILE A 356 12.81 -3.43 -27.24
C ILE A 356 11.56 -2.86 -26.58
N TYR A 357 11.42 -1.53 -26.60
CA TYR A 357 10.30 -0.83 -25.99
C TYR A 357 9.33 -0.34 -27.05
N GLU A 358 8.04 -0.60 -26.86
CA GLU A 358 7.00 -0.03 -27.72
C GLU A 358 5.98 0.73 -26.85
N PHE A 359 5.73 2.01 -27.19
CA PHE A 359 4.67 2.81 -26.57
C PHE A 359 3.60 3.12 -27.61
N ASN A 360 2.37 2.65 -27.36
CA ASN A 360 1.26 2.77 -28.32
C ASN A 360 1.64 2.34 -29.76
N GLY A 361 2.47 1.30 -29.88
CA GLY A 361 2.89 0.72 -31.17
C GLY A 361 4.11 1.40 -31.82
N VAL A 362 4.78 2.34 -31.13
CA VAL A 362 6.01 2.99 -31.63
C VAL A 362 7.23 2.46 -30.88
N GLN A 363 8.20 1.90 -31.61
CA GLN A 363 9.48 1.45 -31.04
C GLN A 363 10.33 2.61 -30.55
N VAL A 364 10.89 2.46 -29.35
CA VAL A 364 11.69 3.48 -28.68
C VAL A 364 13.08 2.91 -28.40
N LEU A 365 14.06 3.44 -29.14
CA LEU A 365 15.40 2.88 -29.26
C LEU A 365 16.39 3.36 -28.20
N ASP A 366 16.08 4.41 -27.44
CA ASP A 366 16.99 4.92 -26.41
C ASP A 366 16.26 5.79 -25.37
N GLY A 367 16.31 5.37 -24.10
CA GLY A 367 16.24 6.18 -22.89
C GLY A 367 15.21 7.30 -22.68
N SER A 368 14.21 7.53 -23.54
CA SER A 368 13.19 8.56 -23.32
C SER A 368 11.89 8.29 -24.10
N LEU A 369 10.80 7.94 -23.39
CA LEU A 369 9.46 8.10 -23.93
C LEU A 369 9.00 9.54 -23.69
N SER A 370 8.75 10.24 -24.78
CA SER A 370 7.82 11.36 -24.85
C SER A 370 6.38 10.86 -24.79
N PRO A 371 5.49 11.43 -23.96
CA PRO A 371 4.07 11.42 -24.29
C PRO A 371 3.92 11.99 -25.71
N VAL A 372 3.22 11.27 -26.56
CA VAL A 372 2.69 11.80 -27.82
C VAL A 372 1.82 13.01 -27.48
N ASP A 373 1.80 14.03 -28.34
CA ASP A 373 0.85 15.16 -28.38
C ASP A 373 -0.62 14.69 -28.50
N SER A 374 -1.05 13.89 -27.54
CA SER A 374 -2.42 13.49 -27.27
C SER A 374 -2.69 13.63 -25.77
N ALA A 375 -2.23 14.75 -25.20
CA ALA A 375 -3.28 15.69 -24.87
C ALA A 375 -4.12 15.85 -26.15
N ILE A 376 -5.16 15.01 -26.31
CA ILE A 376 -6.44 15.61 -26.65
C ILE A 376 -6.45 16.80 -25.72
N ALA A 377 -6.29 18.00 -26.28
CA ALA A 377 -6.55 19.21 -25.55
C ALA A 377 -7.86 18.89 -24.84
N PHE A 378 -7.79 18.62 -23.54
CA PHE A 378 -8.97 18.54 -22.70
C PHE A 378 -9.41 19.98 -22.68
N ASP A 379 -10.11 20.33 -23.75
CA ASP A 379 -10.60 21.65 -24.01
C ASP A 379 -11.41 21.99 -22.78
N GLU A 380 -11.00 23.02 -22.05
CA GLU A 380 -11.78 23.56 -20.95
C GLU A 380 -13.22 23.90 -21.41
N SER A 381 -13.46 24.03 -22.72
CA SER A 381 -14.81 24.17 -23.30
C SER A 381 -15.71 22.94 -23.11
N LEU A 382 -15.15 21.72 -22.96
CA LEU A 382 -15.92 20.50 -22.73
C LEU A 382 -16.46 20.44 -21.28
N PHE A 383 -15.75 21.04 -20.32
CA PHE A 383 -16.24 21.22 -18.94
C PHE A 383 -17.28 22.33 -18.84
N LYS A 384 -17.21 23.38 -19.68
CA LYS A 384 -18.24 24.44 -19.74
C LYS A 384 -19.57 23.97 -20.33
N LYS A 385 -19.61 22.85 -21.08
CA LYS A 385 -20.84 22.29 -21.64
C LYS A 385 -21.56 21.29 -20.74
N LEU A 386 -20.90 20.73 -19.72
CA LEU A 386 -21.52 19.80 -18.78
C LEU A 386 -22.06 20.48 -17.50
N GLY A 387 -21.94 21.81 -17.40
CA GLY A 387 -22.36 22.61 -16.24
C GLY A 387 -23.59 23.51 -16.47
N ARG A 388 -24.42 23.23 -17.47
CA ARG A 388 -25.77 23.80 -17.59
C ARG A 388 -26.73 22.74 -18.11
N HIS A 389 -27.31 22.00 -17.19
CA HIS A 389 -28.76 21.80 -17.06
C HIS A 389 -29.08 21.27 -15.68
#